data_AF-A0A8J5WJU3-F1
#
_entry.id   AF-A0A8J5WJU3-F1
#
_cell.length_a   1.000
_cell.length_b   1.000
_cell.length_c   1.000
_cell.angle_alpha   90.00
_cell.angle_beta   90.00
_cell.angle_gamma   90.00
#
_symmetry.space_group_name_H-M   'P 1'
#
loop_
_entity.id
_entity.type
_entity.pdbx_description
1 polymer ?
#
loop_
_entity_poly.entity_id
_entity_poly.type
_entity_poly.pdbx_seq_one_letter_code
_entity_poly.pdbx_strand_id
1 'polypeptide(L)'
;MGFNVRIAEPDQHTDMSTFARLINSADVMIGVHGAGLNNMVFLPRGAVLIQVVPFGGLEWLTSVTFKNPAKDMEVLTDPYVVHKQGGWDALKTVYLDKQNIRMDLDRFKKTLQEALDRLPPA
;
A
#
# COMPACT_ATOMS: atom_id res chain seq x y z
N MET A 1 -20.00 5.76 -8.29
CA MET A 1 -18.65 5.15 -8.38
C MET A 1 -18.82 3.67 -8.14
N GLY A 2 -18.33 2.83 -9.05
CA GLY A 2 -18.69 1.40 -9.15
C GLY A 2 -17.71 0.44 -8.48
N PHE A 3 -17.01 0.85 -7.42
CA PHE A 3 -16.11 -0.05 -6.68
C PHE A 3 -16.89 -0.99 -5.76
N ASN A 4 -16.55 -2.27 -5.79
CA ASN A 4 -16.92 -3.21 -4.74
C ASN A 4 -15.87 -3.17 -3.62
N VAL A 5 -16.17 -2.44 -2.54
CA VAL A 5 -15.20 -2.15 -1.48
C VAL A 5 -15.15 -3.28 -0.47
N ARG A 6 -13.94 -3.76 -0.16
CA ARG A 6 -13.66 -4.72 0.93
C ARG A 6 -12.63 -4.11 1.87
N ILE A 7 -12.92 -4.14 3.18
CA ILE A 7 -12.01 -3.70 4.23
C ILE A 7 -11.34 -4.95 4.79
N ALA A 8 -10.01 -4.94 4.89
CA ALA A 8 -9.24 -6.06 5.40
C ALA A 8 -8.20 -5.55 6.40
N GLU A 9 -8.30 -6.01 7.64
CA GLU A 9 -7.40 -5.69 8.75
C GLU A 9 -6.74 -6.99 9.22
N PRO A 10 -5.55 -7.35 8.68
CA PRO A 10 -4.88 -8.58 9.07
C PRO A 10 -4.33 -8.48 10.50
N ASP A 11 -4.53 -9.52 11.28
CA ASP A 11 -3.98 -9.71 12.62
C ASP A 11 -3.06 -10.96 12.69
N GLN A 12 -2.54 -11.27 13.88
CA GLN A 12 -1.63 -12.40 14.11
C GLN A 12 -2.30 -13.79 13.88
N HIS A 13 -3.61 -13.84 13.72
CA HIS A 13 -4.40 -15.06 13.51
C HIS A 13 -4.95 -15.18 12.09
N THR A 14 -4.69 -14.18 11.24
CA THR A 14 -5.20 -14.13 9.87
C THR A 14 -4.50 -15.17 8.99
N ASP A 15 -5.29 -16.02 8.33
CA ASP A 15 -4.77 -16.97 7.35
C ASP A 15 -4.21 -16.24 6.13
N MET A 16 -2.88 -16.33 5.97
CA MET A 16 -2.16 -15.65 4.89
C MET A 16 -2.64 -16.09 3.50
N SER A 17 -3.03 -17.36 3.34
CA SER A 17 -3.48 -17.87 2.04
C SER A 17 -4.80 -17.21 1.60
N THR A 18 -5.72 -17.02 2.54
CA THR A 18 -7.01 -16.37 2.34
C THR A 18 -6.84 -14.88 2.13
N PHE A 19 -5.95 -14.25 2.89
CA PHE A 19 -5.63 -12.84 2.73
C PHE A 19 -4.97 -12.52 1.39
N ALA A 20 -4.02 -13.36 0.95
CA ALA A 20 -3.41 -13.26 -0.37
C ALA A 20 -4.43 -13.41 -1.50
N ARG A 21 -5.36 -14.38 -1.40
CA ARG A 21 -6.46 -14.55 -2.37
C ARG A 21 -7.38 -13.33 -2.42
N LEU A 22 -7.67 -12.74 -1.27
CA LEU A 22 -8.47 -11.52 -1.19
C LEU A 22 -7.81 -10.37 -1.96
N ILE A 23 -6.52 -10.14 -1.73
CA ILE A 23 -5.76 -9.07 -2.40
C ILE A 23 -5.59 -9.37 -3.89
N ASN A 24 -5.32 -10.63 -4.25
CA ASN A 24 -5.19 -11.04 -5.65
C ASN A 24 -6.48 -10.85 -6.47
N SER A 25 -7.64 -10.78 -5.81
CA SER A 25 -8.93 -10.49 -6.44
C SER A 25 -9.25 -8.99 -6.60
N ALA A 26 -8.35 -8.09 -6.19
CA ALA A 26 -8.58 -6.65 -6.20
C ALA A 26 -7.82 -5.96 -7.34
N ASP A 27 -8.54 -5.13 -8.11
CA ASP A 27 -7.96 -4.26 -9.13
C ASP A 27 -7.32 -3.00 -8.55
N VAL A 28 -7.78 -2.57 -7.37
CA VAL A 28 -7.27 -1.41 -6.65
C VAL A 28 -7.10 -1.77 -5.17
N MET A 29 -5.93 -1.49 -4.61
CA MET A 29 -5.67 -1.59 -3.18
C MET A 29 -5.27 -0.24 -2.62
N ILE A 30 -5.85 0.11 -1.48
CA ILE A 30 -5.54 1.34 -0.75
C ILE A 30 -5.02 0.94 0.62
N GLY A 31 -3.88 1.48 1.02
CA GLY A 31 -3.36 1.24 2.35
C GLY A 31 -2.45 2.35 2.83
N VAL A 32 -2.32 2.43 4.15
CA VAL A 32 -1.44 3.39 4.81
C VAL A 32 0.00 2.90 4.70
N HIS A 33 0.92 3.82 4.40
CA HIS A 33 2.35 3.56 4.34
C HIS A 33 2.81 2.94 5.67
N GLY A 34 3.37 1.73 5.58
CA GLY A 34 3.88 0.96 6.72
C GLY A 34 3.82 -0.54 6.44
N ALA A 35 4.02 -1.38 7.47
CA ALA A 35 4.13 -2.83 7.31
C ALA A 35 2.91 -3.49 6.65
N GLY A 36 1.70 -2.95 6.82
CA GLY A 36 0.48 -3.49 6.24
C GLY A 36 0.40 -3.41 4.70
N LEU A 37 1.10 -2.44 4.09
CA LEU A 37 1.10 -2.24 2.64
C LEU A 37 2.00 -3.23 1.89
N ASN A 38 2.84 -3.99 2.60
CA ASN A 38 3.70 -5.04 2.01
C ASN A 38 2.89 -6.12 1.29
N ASN A 39 1.63 -6.33 1.69
CA ASN A 39 0.76 -7.31 1.05
C ASN A 39 0.37 -6.94 -0.39
N MET A 40 0.75 -5.75 -0.88
CA MET A 40 0.65 -5.39 -2.29
C MET A 40 1.29 -6.44 -3.20
N VAL A 41 2.29 -7.22 -2.73
CA VAL A 41 2.91 -8.34 -3.47
C VAL A 41 1.93 -9.37 -4.03
N PHE A 42 0.72 -9.44 -3.48
CA PHE A 42 -0.33 -10.35 -3.97
C PHE A 42 -1.23 -9.72 -5.04
N LEU A 43 -1.08 -8.43 -5.34
CA LEU A 43 -1.87 -7.77 -6.37
C LEU A 43 -1.59 -8.35 -7.76
N PRO A 44 -2.62 -8.46 -8.61
CA PRO A 44 -2.43 -8.88 -9.98
C PRO A 44 -1.68 -7.79 -10.78
N ARG A 45 -1.02 -8.19 -11.85
CA ARG A 45 -0.37 -7.26 -12.78
C ARG A 45 -1.41 -6.30 -13.36
N GLY A 46 -1.09 -5.00 -13.33
CA GLY A 46 -1.99 -3.94 -13.82
C GLY A 46 -2.92 -3.38 -12.75
N ALA A 47 -2.90 -3.92 -11.53
CA ALA A 47 -3.62 -3.33 -10.41
C ALA A 47 -3.02 -1.97 -10.01
N VAL A 48 -3.87 -1.11 -9.43
CA VAL A 48 -3.46 0.21 -8.91
C VAL A 48 -3.28 0.16 -7.40
N LEU A 49 -2.10 0.56 -6.94
CA LEU A 49 -1.82 0.78 -5.52
C LEU A 49 -1.96 2.26 -5.17
N ILE A 50 -2.81 2.56 -4.19
CA ILE A 50 -2.92 3.89 -3.59
C ILE A 50 -2.28 3.85 -2.21
N GLN A 51 -1.13 4.48 -2.10
CA GLN A 51 -0.43 4.64 -0.82
C GLN A 51 -0.85 5.92 -0.10
N VAL A 52 -1.34 5.78 1.12
CA VAL A 52 -1.65 6.91 2.01
C VAL A 52 -0.48 7.12 2.97
N VAL A 53 0.20 8.27 2.89
CA VAL A 53 1.34 8.58 3.76
C VAL A 53 0.87 9.51 4.88
N PRO A 54 0.85 9.05 6.15
CA PRO A 54 0.59 9.95 7.27
C PRO A 54 1.84 10.83 7.48
N PHE A 55 1.63 12.15 7.47
CA PHE A 55 2.66 13.20 7.64
C PHE A 55 3.57 13.41 6.40
N GLY A 56 3.57 14.63 5.86
CA GLY A 56 4.41 15.02 4.72
C GLY A 56 5.89 15.19 5.08
N GLY A 57 6.76 15.35 4.08
CA GLY A 57 8.22 15.50 4.28
C GLY A 57 9.01 14.17 4.26
N LEU A 58 8.35 13.08 3.88
CA LEU A 58 8.91 11.73 3.82
C LEU A 58 8.82 11.14 2.40
N GLU A 59 8.67 11.99 1.38
CA GLU A 59 8.46 11.60 -0.01
C GLU A 59 9.61 10.77 -0.57
N TRP A 60 10.82 10.95 -0.05
CA TRP A 60 11.98 10.15 -0.39
C TRP A 60 11.83 8.70 0.12
N LEU A 61 11.39 8.53 1.37
CA LEU A 61 11.19 7.23 2.01
C LEU A 61 10.02 6.47 1.38
N THR A 62 8.95 7.18 1.01
CA THR A 62 7.80 6.58 0.31
C THR A 62 8.16 6.13 -1.09
N SER A 63 9.05 6.89 -1.75
CA SER A 63 9.52 6.57 -3.09
C SER A 63 10.35 5.30 -3.13
N VAL A 64 11.31 5.13 -2.20
CA VAL A 64 12.20 3.97 -2.17
C VAL A 64 11.54 2.70 -1.64
N THR A 65 10.58 2.82 -0.71
CA THR A 65 10.00 1.64 -0.03
C THR A 65 8.81 1.04 -0.77
N PHE A 66 7.99 1.86 -1.46
CA PHE A 66 6.77 1.38 -2.11
C PHE A 66 6.60 1.86 -3.54
N LYS A 67 6.86 3.14 -3.84
CA LYS A 67 6.62 3.67 -5.19
C LYS A 67 7.51 3.04 -6.27
N ASN A 68 8.81 2.93 -6.01
CA ASN A 68 9.74 2.34 -6.97
C ASN A 68 9.59 0.81 -7.01
N PRO A 69 9.54 0.10 -5.86
CA PRO A 69 9.27 -1.34 -5.86
C PRO A 69 7.94 -1.73 -6.54
N ALA A 70 6.87 -0.94 -6.38
CA ALA A 70 5.60 -1.20 -7.05
C ALA A 70 5.65 -0.99 -8.58
N LYS A 71 6.59 -0.17 -9.07
CA LYS A 71 6.87 -0.05 -10.51
C LYS A 71 7.74 -1.20 -11.01
N ASP A 72 8.70 -1.61 -10.19
CA ASP A 72 9.74 -2.59 -10.48
C ASP A 72 9.41 -3.97 -9.91
N MET A 73 8.12 -4.28 -9.76
CA MET A 73 7.57 -5.35 -8.91
C MET A 73 7.77 -6.76 -9.49
N GLU A 74 9.01 -7.03 -9.88
CA GLU A 74 9.63 -8.34 -10.01
C GLU A 74 10.61 -8.60 -8.85
N VAL A 75 11.21 -7.59 -8.18
CA VAL A 75 12.19 -7.87 -7.10
C VAL A 75 12.30 -6.76 -6.03
N LEU A 76 11.97 -7.09 -4.77
CA LEU A 76 12.46 -6.39 -3.57
C LEU A 76 13.67 -7.17 -3.02
N THR A 77 14.88 -6.75 -3.36
CA THR A 77 16.10 -7.55 -3.11
C THR A 77 16.82 -7.27 -1.79
N ASP A 78 16.58 -6.14 -1.13
CA ASP A 78 17.34 -5.80 0.08
C ASP A 78 16.59 -4.87 1.05
N PRO A 79 16.06 -5.40 2.18
CA PRO A 79 15.39 -4.59 3.21
C PRO A 79 16.36 -3.72 4.04
N TYR A 80 17.67 -3.94 3.98
CA TYR A 80 18.66 -3.19 4.78
C TYR A 80 18.98 -1.80 4.22
N VAL A 81 18.62 -1.50 2.98
CA VAL A 81 18.85 -0.19 2.36
C VAL A 81 18.09 0.91 3.11
N VAL A 82 16.92 0.59 3.68
CA VAL A 82 16.09 1.54 4.45
C VAL A 82 16.71 1.86 5.82
N HIS A 83 17.43 0.92 6.42
CA HIS A 83 18.10 1.10 7.71
C HIS A 83 19.26 2.10 7.66
N LYS A 84 19.90 2.26 6.49
CA LYS A 84 21.10 3.09 6.34
C LYS A 84 20.82 4.59 6.13
N GLN A 85 19.58 4.99 5.86
CA GLN A 85 19.31 6.32 5.28
C GLN A 85 18.42 7.26 6.12
N GLY A 86 17.92 6.85 7.29
CA GLY A 86 17.02 7.72 8.08
C GLY A 86 16.87 7.44 9.58
N GLY A 87 17.56 6.43 10.13
CA GLY A 87 17.50 6.09 11.56
C GLY A 87 16.24 5.30 11.96
N TRP A 88 16.35 4.56 13.06
CA TRP A 88 15.31 3.65 13.58
C TRP A 88 14.03 4.38 14.01
N ASP A 89 14.12 5.63 14.46
CA ASP A 89 12.96 6.39 14.93
C ASP A 89 12.03 6.85 13.78
N ALA A 90 12.60 7.23 12.64
CA ALA A 90 11.82 7.56 11.44
C ALA A 90 11.15 6.30 10.87
N LEU A 91 11.88 5.19 10.82
CA LEU A 91 11.34 3.87 10.46
C LEU A 91 10.19 3.47 11.39
N LYS A 92 10.35 3.59 12.71
CA LYS A 92 9.31 3.23 13.67
C LYS A 92 8.05 4.08 13.51
N THR A 93 8.19 5.39 13.34
CA THR A 93 7.06 6.32 13.18
C THR A 93 6.25 6.03 11.91
N VAL A 94 6.94 5.64 10.85
CA VAL A 94 6.37 5.46 9.51
C VAL A 94 5.90 4.03 9.28
N TYR A 95 6.53 3.04 9.93
CA TYR A 95 6.34 1.62 9.64
C TYR A 95 5.66 0.84 10.76
N LEU A 96 5.79 1.28 12.02
CA LEU A 96 5.37 0.53 13.22
C LEU A 96 4.31 1.24 14.06
N ASP A 97 4.30 2.58 14.13
CA ASP A 97 3.43 3.34 15.02
C ASP A 97 2.27 4.07 14.28
N LYS A 98 1.14 4.23 14.97
CA LYS A 98 0.00 5.12 14.61
C LYS A 98 -0.69 4.90 13.25
N GLN A 99 -0.90 3.65 12.84
CA GLN A 99 -1.45 3.32 11.52
C GLN A 99 -3.00 3.20 11.45
N ASN A 100 -3.73 3.52 12.52
CA ASN A 100 -5.20 3.51 12.50
C ASN A 100 -5.74 4.79 11.85
N ILE A 101 -5.89 4.78 10.52
CA ILE A 101 -6.49 5.88 9.76
C ILE A 101 -7.90 5.50 9.32
N ARG A 102 -8.88 6.34 9.65
CA ARG A 102 -10.21 6.27 9.04
C ARG A 102 -10.17 7.05 7.73
N MET A 103 -10.23 6.36 6.60
CA MET A 103 -10.27 6.99 5.29
C MET A 103 -11.67 7.54 4.98
N ASP A 104 -11.70 8.78 4.50
CA ASP A 104 -12.91 9.44 4.01
C ASP A 104 -12.98 9.29 2.48
N LEU A 105 -13.85 8.41 2.00
CA LEU A 105 -13.94 8.09 0.57
C LEU A 105 -14.50 9.25 -0.26
N ASP A 106 -15.30 10.14 0.33
CA ASP A 106 -15.84 11.31 -0.37
C ASP A 106 -14.71 12.32 -0.65
N ARG A 107 -13.79 12.49 0.30
CA ARG A 107 -12.59 13.31 0.09
C ARG A 107 -11.59 12.67 -0.87
N PHE A 108 -11.58 11.33 -0.96
CA PHE A 108 -10.72 10.57 -1.88
C PHE A 108 -11.32 10.34 -3.27
N LYS A 109 -12.53 10.84 -3.53
CA LYS A 109 -13.28 10.65 -4.78
C LYS A 109 -12.43 10.89 -6.03
N LYS A 110 -11.67 11.99 -6.07
CA LYS A 110 -10.82 12.31 -7.22
C LYS A 110 -9.72 11.26 -7.43
N THR A 111 -9.03 10.87 -6.37
CA THR A 111 -7.98 9.84 -6.40
C THR A 111 -8.54 8.48 -6.83
N LEU A 112 -9.74 8.13 -6.38
CA LEU A 112 -10.43 6.90 -6.77
C LEU A 112 -10.81 6.92 -8.27
N GLN A 113 -11.21 8.08 -8.80
CA GLN A 113 -11.47 8.22 -10.24
C GLN A 113 -10.17 8.06 -11.05
N GLU A 114 -9.08 8.70 -10.63
CA GLU A 114 -7.78 8.54 -11.29
C GLU A 114 -7.27 7.10 -11.25
N ALA A 115 -7.62 6.33 -10.21
CA ALA A 115 -7.32 4.91 -10.15
C ALA A 115 -8.13 4.10 -11.16
N LEU A 116 -9.43 4.38 -11.33
CA LEU A 116 -10.25 3.75 -12.37
C LEU A 116 -9.70 4.01 -13.76
N ASP A 117 -9.30 5.26 -14.05
CA ASP A 117 -8.81 5.65 -15.36
C ASP A 117 -7.46 5.00 -15.71
N ARG A 118 -6.75 4.44 -14.73
CA ARG A 118 -5.47 3.73 -14.89
C ARG A 118 -5.61 2.21 -15.00
N LEU A 119 -6.81 1.67 -14.72
CA LEU A 119 -7.04 0.23 -14.87
C LEU A 119 -6.97 -0.17 -16.34
N PRO A 120 -6.46 -1.38 -16.65
CA PRO A 120 -6.55 -1.91 -18.00
C PRO A 120 -8.03 -2.05 -18.43
N PRO A 121 -8.32 -2.05 -19.74
CA PRO A 121 -9.67 -2.36 -20.24
C PRO A 121 -10.12 -3.73 -19.71
N ALA A 122 -11.40 -3.82 -19.33
CA ALA A 122 -12.03 -5.08 -18.90
C ALA A 122 -12.13 -6.09 -20.04
#